data_AF-T1IX72-F1
#
_entry.id   AF-T1IX72-F1
#
_cell.length_a   1.000
_cell.length_b   1.000
_cell.length_c   1.000
_cell.angle_alpha   90.00
_cell.angle_beta   90.00
_cell.angle_gamma   90.00
#
_symmetry.space_group_name_H-M   'P 1'
#
loop_
_entity.id
_entity.type
_entity.pdbx_description
1 polymer ?
#
loop_
_entity_poly.entity_id
_entity_poly.type
_entity_poly.pdbx_seq_one_letter_code
_entity_poly.pdbx_strand_id
1 'polypeptide(L)'
;MGSPSLEIDWIKKPIGYLQLISFILCMVILGAYYFNHASTDSNFIEIIIGSTFFILLYYILAYFVGERDVEEFSIEGMVFAVAHGIFNVIAGILILVRDGNTSDQYYIAAVCLIIVFILFIIIAVFLYKNR
;
A
#
# COMPACT_ATOMS: atom_id res chain seq x y z
N MET A 1 28.07 -19.62 10.90
CA MET A 1 26.78 -19.03 10.51
C MET A 1 27.08 -18.08 9.37
N GLY A 2 26.75 -18.45 8.14
CA GLY A 2 26.94 -17.55 7.00
C GLY A 2 26.09 -16.31 7.20
N SER A 3 26.64 -15.12 6.99
CA SER A 3 25.81 -13.92 6.99
C SER A 3 24.75 -14.12 5.90
N PRO A 4 23.46 -13.90 6.16
CA PRO A 4 22.49 -13.84 5.08
C PRO A 4 22.96 -12.71 4.16
N SER A 5 23.56 -13.07 3.03
CA SER A 5 23.78 -12.11 1.96
C SER A 5 22.39 -11.62 1.59
N LEU A 6 22.13 -10.34 1.82
CA LEU A 6 20.94 -9.64 1.39
C LEU A 6 20.85 -9.74 -0.13
N GLU A 7 20.31 -10.85 -0.63
CA GLU A 7 20.02 -11.05 -2.03
C GLU A 7 18.79 -10.21 -2.35
N ILE A 8 19.02 -9.00 -2.88
CA ILE A 8 18.00 -8.06 -3.38
C ILE A 8 17.41 -8.59 -4.71
N ASP A 9 17.24 -9.90 -4.83
CA ASP A 9 16.74 -10.54 -6.05
C ASP A 9 15.22 -10.38 -6.19
N TRP A 10 14.52 -10.09 -5.10
CA TRP A 10 13.08 -9.84 -5.11
C TRP A 10 12.70 -8.52 -5.78
N ILE A 11 13.50 -7.45 -5.60
CA ILE A 11 13.27 -6.17 -6.30
C ILE A 11 13.36 -6.38 -7.81
N LYS A 12 14.17 -7.33 -8.28
CA LYS A 12 14.29 -7.63 -9.71
C LYS A 12 13.02 -8.28 -10.29
N LYS A 13 12.08 -8.75 -9.45
CA LYS A 13 10.79 -9.29 -9.89
C LYS A 13 9.77 -8.15 -10.10
N PRO A 14 8.90 -8.24 -11.12
CA PRO A 14 7.87 -7.22 -11.38
C PRO A 14 7.00 -6.90 -10.16
N ILE A 15 6.63 -7.91 -9.37
CA ILE A 15 5.78 -7.74 -8.18
C ILE A 15 6.47 -6.91 -7.09
N GLY A 16 7.78 -7.10 -6.89
CA GLY A 16 8.57 -6.34 -5.93
C GLY A 16 8.62 -4.85 -6.26
N TYR A 17 8.79 -4.51 -7.54
CA TYR A 17 8.71 -3.11 -7.99
C TYR A 17 7.33 -2.50 -7.73
N LEU A 18 6.24 -3.22 -8.01
CA LEU A 18 4.88 -2.73 -7.79
C LEU A 18 4.60 -2.45 -6.31
N GLN A 19 5.05 -3.32 -5.42
CA GLN A 19 4.92 -3.12 -3.99
C GLN A 19 5.76 -1.95 -3.48
N LEU A 20 7.00 -1.83 -3.94
CA LEU A 20 7.88 -0.72 -3.57
C LEU A 20 7.29 0.63 -4.00
N ILE A 21 6.76 0.71 -5.23
CA ILE A 21 6.08 1.91 -5.73
C ILE A 21 4.84 2.19 -4.89
N SER A 22 4.02 1.18 -4.60
CA SER A 22 2.84 1.33 -3.74
C SER A 22 3.20 1.85 -2.36
N PHE A 23 4.29 1.34 -1.78
CA PHE A 23 4.80 1.77 -0.47
C PHE A 23 5.27 3.22 -0.46
N ILE A 24 6.02 3.63 -1.50
CA ILE A 24 6.45 5.03 -1.65
C ILE A 24 5.24 5.96 -1.76
N LEU A 25 4.23 5.58 -2.55
CA LEU A 25 2.99 6.35 -2.65
C LEU A 25 2.24 6.41 -1.32
N CYS A 26 2.19 5.33 -0.55
CA CYS A 26 1.63 5.34 0.81
C CYS A 26 2.39 6.27 1.76
N MET A 27 3.72 6.38 1.65
CA MET A 27 4.49 7.38 2.41
C MET A 27 4.12 8.81 2.02
N VAL A 28 3.91 9.08 0.72
CA VAL A 28 3.44 10.38 0.24
C VAL A 28 2.04 10.68 0.77
N ILE A 29 1.12 9.71 0.75
CA ILE A 29 -0.25 9.86 1.27
C ILE A 29 -0.22 10.16 2.76
N LEU A 30 0.58 9.42 3.55
CA LEU A 30 0.77 9.68 4.98
C LEU A 30 1.26 11.11 5.20
N GLY A 31 2.31 11.53 4.49
CA GLY A 31 2.83 12.90 4.61
C GLY A 31 1.80 13.96 4.23
N ALA A 32 1.08 13.78 3.13
CA ALA A 32 0.11 14.75 2.64
C ALA A 32 -1.14 14.84 3.53
N TYR A 33 -1.61 13.72 4.07
CA TYR A 33 -2.82 13.63 4.89
C TYR A 33 -2.55 13.95 6.36
N TYR A 34 -1.57 13.29 7.00
CA TYR A 34 -1.33 13.44 8.45
C TYR A 34 -0.64 14.74 8.84
N PHE A 35 0.14 15.37 7.96
CA PHE A 35 0.82 16.63 8.29
C PHE A 35 -0.17 17.75 8.68
N ASN A 36 -1.39 17.72 8.11
CA ASN A 36 -2.42 18.74 8.37
C ASN A 36 -3.62 18.22 9.16
N HIS A 37 -3.77 16.90 9.31
CA HIS A 37 -4.97 16.28 9.89
C HIS A 37 -4.65 15.43 11.12
N ALA A 38 -3.59 15.76 11.87
CA ALA A 38 -3.29 15.17 13.18
C ALA A 38 -4.37 15.56 14.21
N SER A 39 -5.58 15.04 14.02
CA SER A 39 -6.71 15.17 14.94
C SER A 39 -6.71 13.98 15.90
N THR A 40 -7.22 14.20 17.11
CA THR A 40 -7.34 13.18 18.16
C THR A 40 -8.40 12.11 17.87
N ASP A 41 -9.28 12.34 16.90
CA ASP A 41 -10.35 11.42 16.54
C ASP A 41 -9.94 10.60 15.31
N SER A 42 -9.56 9.33 15.54
CA SER A 42 -9.19 8.43 14.46
C SER A 42 -10.36 8.26 13.49
N ASN A 43 -10.21 8.76 12.27
CA ASN A 43 -11.22 8.63 11.23
C ASN A 43 -11.00 7.37 10.38
N PHE A 44 -12.04 6.88 9.71
CA PHE A 44 -11.97 5.71 8.84
C PHE A 44 -10.86 5.81 7.76
N ILE A 45 -10.60 7.02 7.25
CA ILE A 45 -9.53 7.31 6.27
C ILE A 45 -8.14 6.99 6.84
N GLU A 46 -7.88 7.42 8.08
CA GLU A 46 -6.62 7.20 8.79
C GLU A 46 -6.35 5.71 8.98
N ILE A 47 -7.38 4.95 9.35
CA ILE A 47 -7.30 3.50 9.51
C ILE A 47 -6.90 2.83 8.20
N ILE A 48 -7.47 3.26 7.07
CA ILE A 48 -7.16 2.69 5.75
C ILE A 48 -5.73 3.02 5.31
N ILE A 49 -5.33 4.29 5.44
CA ILE A 49 -3.98 4.74 5.07
C ILE A 49 -2.93 4.02 5.93
N GLY A 50 -3.14 4.02 7.25
CA GLY A 50 -2.24 3.40 8.22
C GLY A 50 -2.12 1.89 8.02
N SER A 51 -3.25 1.18 7.91
CA SER A 51 -3.22 -0.27 7.65
C SER A 51 -2.54 -0.60 6.32
N THR A 52 -2.86 0.11 5.24
CA THR A 52 -2.21 -0.10 3.94
C THR A 52 -0.69 0.11 4.02
N PHE A 53 -0.25 1.16 4.72
CA PHE A 53 1.17 1.39 4.97
C PHE A 53 1.83 0.24 5.76
N PHE A 54 1.24 -0.16 6.88
CA PHE A 54 1.82 -1.21 7.74
C PHE A 54 1.85 -2.58 7.06
N ILE A 55 0.86 -2.93 6.24
CA ILE A 55 0.93 -4.18 5.48
C ILE A 55 2.00 -4.11 4.39
N LEU A 56 2.10 -3.00 3.64
CA LEU A 56 3.18 -2.86 2.66
C LEU A 56 4.57 -2.90 3.31
N LEU A 57 4.71 -2.27 4.49
CA LEU A 57 5.92 -2.37 5.29
C LEU A 57 6.18 -3.80 5.74
N TYR A 58 5.16 -4.52 6.21
CA TYR A 58 5.26 -5.92 6.60
C TYR A 58 5.74 -6.77 5.43
N TYR A 59 5.19 -6.60 4.22
CA TYR A 59 5.65 -7.31 3.03
C TYR A 59 7.12 -7.03 2.76
N ILE A 60 7.54 -5.75 2.73
CA ILE A 60 8.94 -5.38 2.54
C ILE A 60 9.86 -5.97 3.62
N LEU A 61 9.43 -5.99 4.88
CA LEU A 61 10.22 -6.54 6.00
C LEU A 61 10.30 -8.07 5.95
N ALA A 62 9.18 -8.75 5.71
CA ALA A 62 9.14 -10.20 5.54
C ALA A 62 10.11 -10.64 4.44
N TYR A 63 10.20 -9.86 3.36
CA TYR A 63 11.21 -10.06 2.34
C TYR A 63 12.65 -9.91 2.83
N PHE A 64 12.95 -8.87 3.59
CA PHE A 64 14.30 -8.69 4.15
C PHE A 64 14.71 -9.81 5.12
N VAL A 65 13.74 -10.41 5.81
CA VAL A 65 13.95 -11.53 6.73
C VAL A 65 14.03 -12.88 5.99
N GLY A 66 13.68 -12.90 4.70
CA GLY A 66 13.66 -14.12 3.90
C GLY A 66 12.47 -15.03 4.21
N GLU A 67 11.42 -14.49 4.82
CA GLU A 67 10.14 -15.19 5.01
C GLU A 67 9.45 -15.32 3.65
N ARG A 68 9.63 -16.48 2.98
CA ARG A 68 9.06 -16.76 1.66
C ARG A 68 7.54 -16.90 1.66
N ASP A 69 6.95 -17.16 2.82
CA ASP A 69 5.53 -17.51 2.94
C ASP A 69 4.57 -16.35 2.69
N VAL A 70 5.04 -15.10 2.78
CA VAL A 70 4.13 -13.96 2.71
C VAL A 70 3.62 -13.71 1.29
N GLU A 71 4.31 -14.25 0.29
CA GLU A 71 3.97 -14.08 -1.12
C GLU A 71 4.04 -15.34 -2.00
N GLU A 72 4.34 -16.50 -1.44
CA GLU A 72 4.16 -17.76 -2.16
C GLU A 72 2.65 -18.06 -2.32
N PHE A 73 2.04 -17.38 -3.28
CA PHE A 73 0.82 -17.77 -3.98
C PHE A 73 -0.42 -18.03 -3.13
N SER A 74 -0.58 -17.39 -1.98
CA SER A 74 -1.77 -17.59 -1.15
C SER A 74 -2.97 -16.79 -1.68
N ILE A 75 -4.17 -17.38 -1.55
CA ILE A 75 -5.45 -16.67 -1.78
C ILE A 75 -5.50 -15.41 -0.92
N GLU A 76 -4.85 -15.44 0.24
CA GLU A 76 -4.83 -14.38 1.24
C GLU A 76 -4.17 -13.10 0.71
N GLY A 77 -3.02 -13.18 0.03
CA GLY A 77 -2.36 -12.00 -0.57
C GLY A 77 -3.22 -11.33 -1.65
N MET A 78 -3.94 -12.13 -2.45
CA MET A 78 -4.87 -11.62 -3.46
C MET A 78 -6.11 -10.99 -2.84
N VAL A 79 -6.74 -11.66 -1.87
CA VAL A 79 -7.90 -11.12 -1.13
C VAL A 79 -7.51 -9.82 -0.44
N PHE A 80 -6.32 -9.78 0.16
CA PHE A 80 -5.76 -8.61 0.79
C PHE A 80 -5.59 -7.44 -0.19
N ALA A 81 -4.91 -7.68 -1.32
CA ALA A 81 -4.68 -6.65 -2.34
C ALA A 81 -6.01 -6.08 -2.88
N VAL A 82 -7.00 -6.94 -3.14
CA VAL A 82 -8.32 -6.50 -3.61
C VAL A 82 -9.05 -5.71 -2.52
N ALA A 83 -9.10 -6.21 -1.29
CA ALA A 83 -9.81 -5.56 -0.18
C ALA A 83 -9.21 -4.18 0.13
N HIS A 84 -7.88 -4.10 0.29
CA HIS A 84 -7.22 -2.83 0.51
C HIS A 84 -7.30 -1.93 -0.71
N GLY A 85 -7.29 -2.46 -1.92
CA GLY A 85 -7.50 -1.67 -3.13
C GLY A 85 -8.85 -0.94 -3.06
N ILE A 86 -9.93 -1.66 -2.77
CA ILE A 86 -11.27 -1.09 -2.62
C ILE A 86 -11.30 -0.04 -1.51
N PHE A 87 -10.72 -0.34 -0.34
CA PHE A 87 -10.67 0.61 0.76
C PHE A 87 -9.89 1.88 0.41
N ASN A 88 -8.76 1.79 -0.30
CA ASN A 88 -8.01 2.96 -0.72
C ASN A 88 -8.82 3.85 -1.67
N VAL A 89 -9.61 3.28 -2.60
CA VAL A 89 -10.55 4.06 -3.42
C VAL A 89 -11.60 4.77 -2.57
N ILE A 90 -12.23 4.05 -1.64
CA ILE A 90 -13.24 4.61 -0.74
C ILE A 90 -12.64 5.76 0.07
N ALA A 91 -11.45 5.57 0.65
CA ALA A 91 -10.73 6.61 1.36
C ALA A 91 -10.44 7.82 0.48
N GLY A 92 -9.96 7.62 -0.76
CA GLY A 92 -9.70 8.70 -1.71
C GLY A 92 -10.95 9.51 -2.03
N ILE A 93 -12.09 8.84 -2.28
CA ILE A 93 -13.38 9.51 -2.50
C ILE A 93 -13.81 10.29 -1.25
N LEU A 94 -13.69 9.69 -0.07
CA LEU A 94 -14.08 10.33 1.19
C LEU A 94 -13.23 11.56 1.50
N ILE A 95 -11.92 11.54 1.20
CA ILE A 95 -11.06 12.74 1.32
C ILE A 95 -11.60 13.87 0.44
N LEU A 96 -11.92 13.57 -0.82
CA LEU A 96 -12.42 14.57 -1.77
C LEU A 96 -13.81 15.12 -1.38
N VAL A 97 -14.68 14.29 -0.80
CA VAL A 97 -16.06 14.67 -0.44
C VAL A 97 -16.12 15.36 0.93
N ARG A 98 -15.43 14.83 1.94
CA ARG A 98 -15.53 15.30 3.33
C ARG A 98 -14.83 16.62 3.54
N ASP A 99 -13.61 16.75 3.03
CA ASP A 99 -12.79 17.89 3.41
C ASP A 99 -13.16 19.14 2.62
N GLY A 100 -13.86 19.05 1.47
CA GLY A 100 -14.46 20.16 0.71
C GLY A 100 -13.52 21.32 0.34
N ASN A 101 -12.29 21.24 0.79
CA ASN A 101 -11.26 22.25 0.87
C ASN A 101 -10.13 21.68 0.04
N THR A 102 -10.02 22.22 -1.16
CA THR A 102 -9.11 21.79 -2.23
C THR A 102 -7.67 22.19 -1.92
N SER A 103 -7.20 21.95 -0.69
CA SER A 103 -5.75 21.99 -0.47
C SER A 103 -5.13 20.97 -1.40
N ASP A 104 -4.14 21.40 -2.18
CA ASP A 104 -3.42 20.55 -3.14
C ASP A 104 -2.96 19.24 -2.50
N GLN A 105 -2.69 19.26 -1.19
CA GLN A 105 -2.27 18.09 -0.40
C GLN A 105 -3.36 17.01 -0.31
N TYR A 106 -4.62 17.36 -0.06
CA TYR A 106 -5.72 16.39 -0.01
C TYR A 106 -6.01 15.81 -1.39
N TYR A 107 -5.89 16.64 -2.43
CA TYR A 107 -5.99 16.19 -3.81
C TYR A 107 -4.87 15.21 -4.16
N ILE A 108 -3.62 15.52 -3.79
CA ILE A 108 -2.47 14.62 -3.96
C ILE A 108 -2.72 13.30 -3.23
N ALA A 109 -3.15 13.34 -1.97
CA ALA A 109 -3.44 12.14 -1.18
C ALA A 109 -4.52 11.27 -1.85
N ALA A 110 -5.63 11.87 -2.27
CA ALA A 110 -6.71 11.16 -2.95
C ALA A 110 -6.28 10.54 -4.29
N VAL A 111 -5.52 11.28 -5.10
CA VAL A 111 -4.99 10.77 -6.37
C VAL A 111 -4.01 9.62 -6.13
N CYS A 112 -3.10 9.77 -5.16
CA CYS A 112 -2.18 8.69 -4.81
C CYS A 112 -2.92 7.44 -4.33
N LEU A 113 -4.00 7.57 -3.56
CA LEU A 113 -4.83 6.44 -3.13
C LEU A 113 -5.46 5.69 -4.30
N ILE A 114 -5.92 6.41 -5.32
CA ILE A 114 -6.44 5.81 -6.56
C ILE A 114 -5.33 5.07 -7.32
N ILE A 115 -4.12 5.64 -7.37
CA ILE A 115 -2.97 4.98 -8.02
C ILE A 115 -2.59 3.70 -7.24
N VAL A 116 -2.55 3.74 -5.91
CA VAL A 116 -2.28 2.56 -5.06
C VAL A 116 -3.33 1.46 -5.31
N PHE A 117 -4.60 1.82 -5.47
CA PHE A 117 -5.64 0.86 -5.87
C PHE A 117 -5.31 0.18 -7.20
N ILE A 118 -4.95 0.95 -8.24
CA ILE A 118 -4.61 0.39 -9.54
C ILE A 118 -3.43 -0.57 -9.41
N LEU A 119 -2.39 -0.20 -8.65
CA LEU A 119 -1.24 -1.06 -8.40
C LEU A 119 -1.63 -2.35 -7.68
N PHE A 120 -2.56 -2.29 -6.72
CA PHE A 120 -3.04 -3.48 -6.02
C PHE A 120 -3.85 -4.42 -6.92
N ILE A 121 -4.65 -3.88 -7.84
CA ILE A 121 -5.31 -4.69 -8.87
C ILE A 121 -4.28 -5.36 -9.77
N ILE A 122 -3.25 -4.64 -10.20
CA ILE A 122 -2.16 -5.22 -11.02
C ILE A 122 -1.45 -6.33 -10.24
N ILE A 123 -1.11 -6.10 -8.96
CA ILE A 123 -0.50 -7.12 -8.08
C ILE A 123 -1.40 -8.35 -7.97
N ALA A 124 -2.70 -8.18 -7.73
CA ALA A 124 -3.65 -9.28 -7.65
C ALA A 124 -3.71 -10.10 -8.96
N VAL A 125 -3.67 -9.43 -10.11
CA VAL A 125 -3.63 -10.09 -11.43
C VAL A 125 -2.31 -10.88 -11.61
N PHE A 126 -1.17 -10.32 -11.22
CA PHE A 126 0.11 -11.03 -11.29
C PHE A 126 0.13 -12.25 -10.37
N LEU A 127 -0.40 -12.13 -9.15
CA LEU A 127 -0.53 -13.25 -8.21
C LEU A 127 -1.45 -14.35 -8.77
N TYR A 128 -2.56 -13.98 -9.42
CA TYR A 128 -3.45 -14.94 -10.06
C TYR A 128 -2.79 -15.66 -11.25
N LYS A 129 -2.04 -14.93 -12.09
CA LYS A 129 -1.41 -15.48 -13.29
C LYS A 129 -0.22 -16.41 -12.99
N ASN A 130 0.51 -16.13 -11.91
CA ASN A 130 1.73 -16.86 -11.57
C ASN A 130 1.48 -18.06 -10.63
N ARG A 131 0.23 -18.27 -10.19
CA ARG A 131 -0.25 -19.52 -9.55
C ARG A 131 -0.25 -20.67 -10.55
#